data_AF-A0A3N5EYJ0-F1
#
_entry.id   AF-A0A3N5EYJ0-F1
#
_cell.length_a   1.000
_cell.length_b   1.000
_cell.length_c   1.000
_cell.angle_alpha   90.00
_cell.angle_beta   90.00
_cell.angle_gamma   90.00
#
_symmetry.space_group_name_H-M   'P 1'
#
loop_
_entity.id
_entity.type
_entity.pdbx_description
1 polymer ?
#
loop_
_entity_poly.entity_id
_entity_poly.type
_entity_poly.pdbx_seq_one_letter_code
_entity_poly.pdbx_strand_id
1 'polypeptide(L)' 'MEWLNYHHLHYFWIVAKEESVTRAGTRLMLAPSTISMQITRLEESLGGKLFRRAGRNLELTELGRVVFRYA' A
#
# COMPACT_ATOMS: atom_id res chain seq x y z
N MET A 1 18.79 -5.59 6.16
CA MET A 1 18.28 -4.21 6.20
C MET A 1 17.66 -3.94 4.83
N GLU A 2 16.37 -4.26 4.65
CA GLU A 2 15.66 -3.85 3.43
C GLU A 2 15.53 -2.33 3.48
N TRP A 3 16.16 -1.63 2.54
CA TRP A 3 16.10 -0.18 2.49
C TRP A 3 14.69 0.24 2.08
N LEU A 4 14.06 1.11 2.87
CA LEU A 4 12.73 1.65 2.55
C LEU A 4 12.82 2.44 1.24
N ASN A 5 12.38 1.84 0.13
CA ASN A 5 12.45 2.43 -1.19
C ASN A 5 11.25 3.37 -1.40
N TYR A 6 11.47 4.57 -1.92
CA TYR A 6 10.43 5.58 -2.16
C TYR A 6 9.28 5.04 -3.03
N HIS A 7 9.58 4.05 -3.89
CA HIS A 7 8.57 3.34 -4.69
C HIS A 7 7.53 2.59 -3.85
N HIS A 8 7.92 1.96 -2.73
CA HIS A 8 6.97 1.25 -1.86
C HIS A 8 5.95 2.22 -1.26
N LEU A 9 6.44 3.37 -0.79
CA LEU A 9 5.61 4.44 -0.23
C LEU A 9 4.69 5.04 -1.30
N HIS A 10 5.21 5.24 -2.52
CA HIS A 10 4.43 5.74 -3.65
C HIS A 10 3.30 4.78 -4.04
N TYR A 11 3.58 3.47 -4.13
CA TYR A 11 2.55 2.46 -4.44
C TYR A 11 1.50 2.38 -3.34
N PHE A 12 1.93 2.42 -2.07
CA PHE A 12 1.03 2.51 -0.94
C PHE A 12 0.12 3.75 -1.05
N TRP A 13 0.68 4.93 -1.33
CA TRP A 13 -0.06 6.18 -1.43
C TRP A 13 -1.10 6.15 -2.55
N ILE A 14 -0.76 5.58 -3.71
CA ILE A 14 -1.73 5.42 -4.81
C ILE A 14 -2.84 4.44 -4.41
N VAL A 15 -2.52 3.30 -3.80
CA VAL A 15 -3.56 2.35 -3.34
C VAL A 15 -4.47 2.96 -2.28
N ALA A 16 -3.90 3.75 -1.36
CA ALA A 16 -4.65 4.47 -0.35
C ALA A 16 -5.62 5.48 -0.97
N LYS A 17 -5.20 6.15 -2.06
CA LYS A 17 -6.03 7.13 -2.77
C LYS A 17 -7.11 6.52 -3.65
N GLU A 18 -6.82 5.37 -4.26
CA GLU A 18 -7.75 4.66 -5.17
C GLU A 18 -8.67 3.67 -4.44
N GLU A 19 -8.42 3.41 -3.14
CA GLU A 19 -9.11 2.43 -2.28
C GLU A 19 -9.19 1.01 -2.89
N SER A 20 -8.32 0.74 -3.87
CA SER A 20 -8.33 -0.48 -4.68
C SER A 20 -6.96 -0.74 -5.29
N VAL A 21 -6.40 -1.93 -5.02
CA VAL A 21 -5.13 -2.38 -5.60
C VAL A 21 -5.23 -2.52 -7.12
N THR A 22 -6.40 -2.94 -7.63
CA THR A 22 -6.61 -3.11 -9.08
C THR A 22 -6.61 -1.77 -9.81
N ARG A 23 -7.31 -0.77 -9.28
CA ARG A 23 -7.33 0.59 -9.87
C ARG A 23 -5.94 1.24 -9.80
N ALA A 24 -5.25 1.09 -8.68
CA ALA A 24 -3.87 1.53 -8.53
C ALA A 24 -2.94 0.86 -9.55
N GLY A 25 -3.12 -0.44 -9.81
CA GLY A 25 -2.39 -1.20 -10.83
C GLY A 25 -2.58 -0.63 -12.23
N THR A 26 -3.82 -0.35 -12.62
CA THR A 26 -4.13 0.29 -13.90
C THR A 26 -3.47 1.67 -14.01
N ARG A 27 -3.49 2.47 -12.94
CA ARG A 27 -2.90 3.81 -12.93
C ARG A 27 -1.37 3.81 -13.02
N LEU A 28 -0.73 2.87 -12.32
CA LEU A 28 0.72 2.71 -12.28
C LEU A 28 1.26 1.89 -13.46
N MET A 29 0.39 1.34 -14.30
CA MET A 29 0.75 0.35 -15.33
C MET A 29 1.51 -0.85 -14.75
N LEU A 30 1.11 -1.27 -13.54
CA LEU A 30 1.71 -2.38 -12.81
C LEU A 30 0.68 -3.48 -12.53
N ALA A 31 1.16 -4.72 -12.46
CA ALA A 31 0.32 -5.84 -12.05
C ALA A 31 -0.14 -5.65 -10.59
N PRO A 32 -1.42 -5.93 -10.26
CA PRO A 32 -1.92 -5.86 -8.88
C PRO A 32 -1.13 -6.75 -7.91
N SER A 33 -0.58 -7.87 -8.39
CA SER A 33 0.31 -8.75 -7.63
C SER A 33 1.62 -8.07 -7.24
N THR A 34 2.23 -7.30 -8.15
CA THR A 34 3.43 -6.51 -7.86
C THR A 34 3.15 -5.47 -6.79
N ILE A 35 2.08 -4.69 -6.93
CA ILE A 35 1.70 -3.68 -5.93
C ILE A 35 1.45 -4.32 -4.57
N SER A 36 0.69 -5.43 -4.53
CA SER A 36 0.42 -6.15 -3.30
C SER A 36 1.71 -6.68 -2.65
N MET A 37 2.67 -7.18 -3.43
CA MET A 37 3.96 -7.63 -2.93
C MET A 37 4.76 -6.48 -2.31
N GLN A 38 4.80 -5.33 -2.97
CA GLN A 38 5.54 -4.15 -2.50
C GLN A 38 4.93 -3.58 -1.21
N ILE A 39 3.60 -3.56 -1.12
CA ILE A 39 2.88 -3.17 0.10
C ILE A 39 3.18 -4.15 1.22
N THR A 40 3.13 -5.47 0.98
CA THR A 40 3.47 -6.47 2.00
C THR A 40 4.88 -6.27 2.54
N ARG A 41 5.87 -6.01 1.68
CA ARG A 41 7.24 -5.70 2.13
C ARG A 41 7.31 -4.44 2.98
N LEU A 42 6.54 -3.41 2.61
CA LEU A 42 6.44 -2.20 3.41
C LEU A 42 5.80 -2.48 4.78
N GLU A 43 4.74 -3.29 4.82
CA GLU A 43 4.10 -3.75 6.06
C GLU A 43 5.08 -4.53 6.95
N GLU A 44 5.88 -5.42 6.38
CA GLU A 44 6.92 -6.18 7.08
C GLU A 44 8.00 -5.26 7.64
N SER A 45 8.47 -4.28 6.85
CA SER A 45 9.46 -3.30 7.31
C SER A 45 8.94 -2.37 8.39
N LEU A 46 7.64 -2.09 8.42
CA LEU A 46 7.00 -1.24 9.42
C LEU A 46 6.48 -2.02 10.63
N GLY A 47 6.53 -3.36 10.58
CA GLY A 47 6.05 -4.23 11.65
C GLY A 47 4.53 -4.28 11.80
N GLY A 48 3.76 -3.91 10.77
CA GLY A 48 2.30 -3.89 10.86
C GLY A 48 1.58 -3.72 9.53
N LYS A 49 0.30 -4.13 9.52
CA LYS A 49 -0.57 -4.01 8.35
C LYS A 49 -0.94 -2.55 8.10
N LEU A 50 -0.84 -2.10 6.85
CA LEU A 50 -1.23 -0.77 6.39
C LEU A 50 -2.65 -0.76 5.85
N PHE A 51 -3.09 -1.91 5.31
CA PHE A 51 -4.44 -2.09 4.79
C PHE A 51 -5.18 -3.22 5.50
N ARG A 52 -6.50 -3.09 5.57
CA ARG A 52 -7.44 -4.12 6.00
C ARG A 52 -8.51 -4.32 4.94
N ARG A 53 -9.02 -5.54 4.83
CA ARG A 53 -10.17 -5.82 3.95
C ARG A 53 -11.44 -5.37 4.63
N ALA A 54 -12.21 -4.53 3.96
CA ALA A 54 -13.51 -4.05 4.37
C ALA A 54 -14.56 -4.50 3.36
N GLY A 55 -14.95 -5.78 3.45
CA GLY A 55 -15.82 -6.42 2.47
C GLY A 55 -15.17 -6.48 1.09
N ARG A 56 -15.71 -5.71 0.13
CA ARG A 56 -15.19 -5.60 -1.24
C ARG A 56 -14.12 -4.53 -1.42
N ASN A 57 -13.95 -3.63 -0.44
CA ASN A 57 -13.04 -2.50 -0.53
C ASN A 57 -11.80 -2.72 0.35
N LEU A 58 -10.76 -1.93 0.07
CA LEU A 58 -9.54 -1.89 0.84
C LEU A 58 -9.56 -0.62 1.70
N GLU A 59 -9.44 -0.76 3.02
CA GLU A 59 -9.38 0.38 3.94
C GLU A 59 -8.01 0.48 4.60
N LEU A 60 -7.60 1.71 4.94
CA LEU A 60 -6.40 1.94 5.75
C LEU A 60 -6.61 1.48 7.19
N THR A 61 -5.58 0.84 7.76
CA THR A 61 -5.48 0.61 9.21
C THR A 61 -5.09 1.90 9.93
N GLU A 62 -5.02 1.89 11.26
CA GLU A 62 -4.45 3.02 12.00
C GLU A 62 -2.99 3.30 11.60
N LEU A 63 -2.17 2.26 11.48
CA LEU A 63 -0.80 2.39 11.00
C LEU A 63 -0.78 2.95 9.57
N GLY A 64 -1.65 2.45 8.69
CA GLY A 64 -1.81 2.97 7.32
C GLY A 64 -2.17 4.44 7.30
N ARG A 65 -3.09 4.89 8.17
CA ARG A 65 -3.46 6.31 8.28
C ARG A 65 -2.31 7.18 8.77
N VAL A 66 -1.51 6.69 9.72
CA VAL A 66 -0.31 7.40 10.19
C VAL A 66 0.70 7.54 9.05
N VAL A 67 1.04 6.43 8.38
CA VAL A 67 1.98 6.44 7.25
C VAL A 67 1.48 7.33 6.12
N PHE A 68 0.18 7.29 5.80
CA PHE A 68 -0.43 8.15 4.79
C PHE A 68 -0.35 9.64 5.12
N ARG A 69 -0.32 10.01 6.40
CA ARG A 69 -0.13 11.41 6.82
C ARG A 69 1.31 11.89 6.61
N TYR A 70 2.27 10.99 6.74
CA TYR A 70 3.70 11.31 6.62
C TYR A 70 4.27 11.05 5.20
N ALA A 71 3.52 10.39 4.33
CA ALA A 71 3.85 10.09 2.94
C ALA A 71 3.37 11.19 1.98
#